data_AF-A0A5E4YXM8-F1
#
_entry.id   AF-A0A5E4YXM8-F1
#
_cell.length_a   1.000
_cell.length_b   1.000
_cell.length_c   1.000
_cell.angle_alpha   90.00
_cell.angle_beta   90.00
_cell.angle_gamma   90.00
#
_symmetry.space_group_name_H-M   'P 1'
#
loop_
_entity.id
_entity.type
_entity.pdbx_description
1 polymer ?
#
loop_
_entity_poly.entity_id
_entity_poly.type
_entity_poly.pdbx_seq_one_letter_code
_entity_poly.pdbx_strand_id
1 'polypeptide(L)'
;MEAIASQSGDLRLEHHKRIQTTLTALVDRHRREQRQDPDEFVRTVIECESVHIVTSAENYAAMRARGDYEMAGIELVPWGEIHEHRRRELWNKMLRSRVANATTFIVT
;
A
#
# COMPACT_ATOMS: atom_id res chain seq x y z
N MET A 1 -5.48 -12.91 -6.99
CA MET A 1 -5.57 -14.02 -6.01
C MET A 1 -4.22 -14.74 -5.78
N GLU A 2 -3.06 -14.19 -6.17
CA GLU A 2 -1.79 -14.93 -6.09
C GLU A 2 -0.90 -14.58 -4.89
N ALA A 3 -0.86 -13.33 -4.40
CA ALA A 3 0.00 -12.97 -3.25
C ALA A 3 -0.38 -13.69 -1.93
N ILE A 4 -1.67 -13.87 -1.70
CA ILE A 4 -2.19 -14.47 -0.46
C ILE A 4 -1.99 -15.99 -0.48
N ALA A 5 -2.12 -16.61 -1.66
CA ALA A 5 -2.03 -18.05 -1.85
C ALA A 5 -0.61 -18.56 -2.16
N SER A 6 0.29 -17.73 -2.73
CA SER A 6 1.62 -18.19 -3.14
C SER A 6 2.58 -18.31 -1.97
N GLN A 7 2.88 -19.54 -1.56
CA GLN A 7 3.89 -19.82 -0.53
C GLN A 7 5.33 -19.51 -1.00
N SER A 8 5.54 -19.34 -2.32
CA SER A 8 6.87 -19.31 -2.96
C SER A 8 7.10 -18.17 -3.95
N GLY A 9 6.19 -17.20 -4.07
CA GLY A 9 6.37 -16.04 -4.95
C GLY A 9 7.28 -14.98 -4.35
N ASP A 10 8.06 -14.28 -5.18
CA ASP A 10 8.79 -13.06 -4.79
C ASP A 10 7.75 -11.97 -4.48
N LEU A 11 7.54 -11.71 -3.19
CA LEU A 11 6.58 -10.72 -2.70
C LEU A 11 7.22 -9.34 -2.66
N ARG A 12 6.43 -8.31 -2.96
CA ARG A 12 6.84 -6.90 -2.93
C ARG A 12 5.87 -6.06 -2.12
N LEU A 13 6.40 -5.02 -1.49
CA LEU A 13 5.61 -3.92 -0.97
C LEU A 13 5.45 -2.90 -2.09
N GLU A 14 4.21 -2.66 -2.50
CA GLU A 14 3.88 -1.68 -3.54
C GLU A 14 3.18 -0.48 -2.91
N HIS A 15 3.69 0.71 -3.21
CA HIS A 15 3.06 1.97 -2.83
C HIS A 15 2.06 2.37 -3.91
N HIS A 16 0.80 2.01 -3.71
CA HIS A 16 -0.26 2.26 -4.70
C HIS A 16 -0.60 3.74 -4.87
N LYS A 17 -0.32 4.57 -3.86
CA LYS A 17 -0.53 6.02 -3.93
C LYS A 17 0.70 6.72 -4.50
N ARG A 18 0.50 7.51 -5.55
CA ARG A 18 1.58 8.28 -6.20
C ARG A 18 1.93 9.53 -5.39
N ILE A 19 2.82 9.40 -4.42
CA ILE A 19 3.16 10.47 -3.46
C ILE A 19 3.45 11.82 -4.13
N GLN A 20 4.25 11.84 -5.20
CA GLN A 20 4.60 13.08 -5.91
C GLN A 20 3.36 13.75 -6.52
N THR A 21 2.53 12.99 -7.24
CA THR A 21 1.32 13.52 -7.87
C THR A 21 0.32 14.00 -6.82
N THR A 22 0.08 13.18 -5.79
CA THR A 22 -0.87 13.48 -4.72
C THR A 22 -0.46 14.72 -3.92
N LEU A 23 0.80 14.81 -3.49
CA LEU A 23 1.29 15.95 -2.72
C LEU A 23 1.37 17.23 -3.56
N THR A 24 1.73 17.13 -4.84
CA THR A 24 1.72 18.29 -5.75
C THR A 24 0.31 18.85 -5.91
N ALA A 25 -0.69 17.98 -6.11
CA ALA A 25 -2.09 18.41 -6.21
C ALA A 25 -2.59 19.02 -4.90
N LEU A 26 -2.20 18.46 -3.75
CA LEU A 26 -2.55 19.00 -2.43
C LEU A 26 -2.00 20.41 -2.22
N VAL A 27 -0.70 20.60 -2.47
CA VAL A 27 -0.03 21.90 -2.29
C VAL A 27 -0.61 22.95 -3.23
N ASP A 28 -0.89 22.58 -4.49
CA ASP A 28 -1.54 23.48 -5.44
C ASP A 28 -2.94 23.89 -4.98
N ARG A 29 -3.73 22.94 -4.45
CA ARG A 29 -5.05 23.24 -3.87
C ARG A 29 -4.94 24.18 -2.67
N HIS A 30 -4.07 23.89 -1.71
CA HIS A 30 -3.82 24.76 -0.54
C HIS A 30 -3.46 26.18 -0.96
N ARG A 31 -2.59 26.31 -1.97
CA ARG A 31 -2.20 27.61 -2.52
C ARG A 31 -3.38 28.36 -3.14
N ARG A 32 -4.20 27.70 -3.96
CA ARG A 32 -5.37 28.32 -4.63
C ARG A 32 -6.45 28.75 -3.63
N GLU A 33 -6.69 27.92 -2.63
CA GLU A 33 -7.70 28.16 -1.59
C GLU A 33 -7.20 29.08 -0.46
N GLN A 34 -5.92 29.49 -0.51
CA GLN A 34 -5.26 30.23 0.58
C GLN A 34 -5.39 29.53 1.95
N ARG A 35 -5.45 28.21 1.93
CA ARG A 35 -5.59 27.37 3.12
C ARG A 35 -4.23 26.81 3.51
N GLN A 36 -3.85 26.99 4.77
CA GLN A 36 -2.67 26.35 5.35
C GLN A 36 -3.13 25.29 6.34
N ASP A 37 -3.06 24.04 5.93
CA ASP A 37 -3.44 22.89 6.76
C ASP A 37 -2.29 21.87 6.81
N PRO A 38 -1.31 22.08 7.71
CA PRO A 38 -0.20 21.15 7.89
C PRO A 38 -0.65 19.75 8.30
N ASP A 39 -1.75 19.64 9.03
CA ASP A 39 -2.27 18.34 9.48
C ASP A 39 -2.81 17.53 8.31
N GLU A 40 -3.48 18.17 7.36
CA GLU A 40 -3.88 17.52 6.10
C GLU A 40 -2.68 17.07 5.28
N PHE A 41 -1.62 17.87 5.24
CA PHE A 41 -0.36 17.47 4.58
C PHE A 41 0.23 16.21 5.23
N VAL A 42 0.36 16.19 6.57
CA VAL A 42 0.88 15.04 7.30
C VAL A 42 0.01 13.80 7.09
N ARG A 43 -1.32 13.92 7.20
CA ARG A 43 -2.25 12.82 6.91
C ARG A 43 -2.08 12.28 5.50
N THR A 44 -1.94 13.17 4.50
CA THR A 44 -1.76 12.77 3.10
C THR A 44 -0.43 12.06 2.88
N VAL A 45 0.65 12.51 3.51
CA VAL A 45 1.96 11.82 3.47
C VAL A 45 1.84 10.42 4.05
N ILE A 46 1.28 10.28 5.25
CA ILE A 46 1.07 8.99 5.91
C ILE A 46 0.21 8.06 5.03
N GLU A 47 -0.84 8.59 4.43
CA GLU A 47 -1.66 7.86 3.48
C GLU A 47 -0.88 7.38 2.25
N CYS A 48 0.04 8.19 1.73
CA CYS A 48 0.89 7.83 0.59
C CYS A 48 1.92 6.74 0.92
N GLU A 49 2.31 6.62 2.18
CA GLU A 49 3.17 5.54 2.67
C GLU A 49 2.44 4.20 2.82
N SER A 50 1.13 4.15 2.57
CA SER A 50 0.36 2.90 2.61
C SER A 50 0.80 1.94 1.51
N VAL A 51 1.00 0.67 1.88
CA VAL A 51 1.48 -0.37 0.98
C VAL A 51 0.48 -1.51 0.80
N HIS A 52 0.48 -2.10 -0.39
CA HIS A 52 -0.10 -3.41 -0.63
C HIS A 52 1.00 -4.46 -0.72
N ILE A 53 0.69 -5.69 -0.31
CA ILE A 53 1.56 -6.84 -0.55
C ILE A 53 1.10 -7.50 -1.84
N VAL A 54 1.98 -7.50 -2.84
CA VAL A 54 1.71 -8.04 -4.18
C VAL A 54 2.81 -9.04 -4.56
N THR A 55 2.53 -9.95 -5.49
CA THR A 55 3.61 -10.70 -6.16
C THR A 55 4.35 -9.80 -7.15
N SER A 56 5.57 -10.18 -7.54
CA SER A 56 6.28 -9.51 -8.65
C SER A 56 5.45 -9.47 -9.95
N ALA A 57 4.62 -10.49 -10.22
CA ALA A 57 3.73 -10.52 -11.38
C ALA A 57 2.57 -9.51 -11.24
N GLU A 58 1.92 -9.47 -10.08
CA GLU A 58 0.86 -8.51 -9.76
C GLU A 58 1.39 -7.08 -9.79
N ASN A 59 2.58 -6.81 -9.23
CA ASN A 59 3.24 -5.50 -9.29
C ASN A 59 3.44 -5.05 -10.75
N TYR A 60 3.91 -5.95 -11.62
CA TYR A 60 4.10 -5.63 -13.03
C TYR A 60 2.77 -5.45 -13.78
N ALA A 61 1.72 -6.18 -13.40
CA ALA A 61 0.36 -6.00 -13.93
C ALA A 61 -0.21 -4.63 -13.52
N ALA A 62 -0.12 -4.27 -12.24
CA ALA A 62 -0.54 -2.97 -11.71
C ALA A 62 0.19 -1.82 -12.41
N MET A 63 1.51 -1.92 -12.59
CA MET A 63 2.29 -0.92 -13.32
C MET A 63 1.79 -0.73 -14.77
N ARG A 64 1.51 -1.82 -15.49
CA ARG A 64 0.95 -1.76 -16.86
C ARG A 64 -0.45 -1.17 -16.90
N ALA A 65 -1.25 -1.43 -15.87
CA ALA A 65 -2.58 -0.86 -15.69
C ALA A 65 -2.55 0.55 -15.03
N ARG A 66 -1.39 1.21 -14.96
CA ARG A 66 -1.23 2.54 -14.35
C ARG A 66 -1.64 2.63 -12.88
N GLY A 67 -1.63 1.53 -12.15
CA GLY A 67 -2.07 1.43 -10.76
C GLY A 67 -3.55 1.10 -10.60
N ASP A 68 -4.27 0.84 -11.69
CA ASP A 68 -5.65 0.35 -11.65
C ASP A 68 -5.64 -1.17 -11.41
N TYR A 69 -6.04 -1.56 -10.21
CA TYR A 69 -5.99 -2.95 -9.77
C TYR A 69 -7.10 -3.79 -10.40
N GLU A 70 -8.27 -3.21 -10.65
CA GLU A 70 -9.38 -3.89 -11.32
C GLU A 70 -8.99 -4.21 -12.76
N MET A 71 -8.43 -3.23 -13.48
CA MET A 71 -7.88 -3.45 -14.82
C MET A 71 -6.70 -4.44 -14.83
N ALA A 72 -5.92 -4.51 -13.75
CA ALA A 72 -4.83 -5.47 -13.61
C ALA A 72 -5.29 -6.89 -13.23
N GLY A 73 -6.58 -7.10 -12.96
CA GLY A 73 -7.11 -8.38 -12.46
C GLY A 73 -6.64 -8.71 -11.03
N ILE A 74 -6.30 -7.69 -10.25
CA ILE A 74 -5.80 -7.81 -8.88
C ILE A 74 -6.96 -7.55 -7.92
N GLU A 75 -7.28 -8.56 -7.12
CA GLU A 75 -8.25 -8.46 -6.05
C GLU A 75 -7.53 -8.22 -4.71
N LEU A 76 -7.83 -7.10 -4.08
CA LEU A 76 -7.35 -6.78 -2.74
C LEU A 76 -8.13 -7.57 -1.71
N VAL A 77 -7.41 -8.21 -0.78
CA VAL A 77 -8.04 -8.89 0.36
C VAL A 77 -7.70 -8.14 1.63
N PRO A 78 -8.71 -7.81 2.46
CA PRO A 78 -8.49 -7.20 3.76
C PRO A 78 -7.57 -8.03 4.64
N TRP A 79 -6.64 -7.39 5.35
CA TRP A 79 -5.71 -8.07 6.26
C TRP A 79 -6.43 -8.94 7.31
N GLY A 80 -7.62 -8.53 7.75
CA GLY A 80 -8.44 -9.28 8.71
C GLY A 80 -8.94 -10.64 8.19
N GLU A 81 -9.10 -10.78 6.88
CA GLU A 81 -9.66 -11.96 6.21
C GLU A 81 -8.59 -13.00 5.84
N ILE A 82 -7.32 -12.61 5.91
CA ILE A 82 -6.19 -13.53 5.69
C ILE A 82 -6.06 -14.47 6.89
N HIS A 83 -5.94 -15.77 6.63
CA HIS A 83 -5.70 -16.77 7.68
C HIS A 83 -4.50 -16.40 8.56
N GLU A 84 -4.65 -16.58 9.87
CA GLU A 84 -3.68 -16.14 10.88
C GLU A 84 -2.25 -16.67 10.63
N HIS A 85 -2.12 -17.93 10.23
CA HIS A 85 -0.83 -18.51 9.87
C HIS A 85 -0.13 -17.71 8.76
N ARG A 86 -0.87 -17.37 7.69
CA ARG A 86 -0.36 -16.58 6.57
C ARG A 86 -0.04 -15.14 6.97
N ARG A 87 -0.85 -14.52 7.84
CA ARG A 87 -0.54 -13.19 8.39
C ARG A 87 0.77 -13.17 9.15
N ARG A 88 1.06 -14.20 9.96
CA ARG A 88 2.34 -14.34 10.68
C ARG A 88 3.52 -14.51 9.72
N GLU A 89 3.36 -15.28 8.65
CA GLU A 89 4.40 -15.40 7.62
C GLU A 89 4.67 -14.06 6.94
N LEU A 90 3.62 -13.39 6.45
CA LEU A 90 3.72 -12.10 5.76
C LEU A 90 4.28 -11.02 6.68
N TRP A 91 3.88 -11.01 7.95
CA TRP A 91 4.45 -10.12 8.96
C TRP A 91 5.96 -10.27 9.06
N ASN A 92 6.45 -11.50 9.26
CA ASN A 92 7.88 -11.77 9.44
C ASN A 92 8.70 -11.53 8.16
N LYS A 93 8.12 -11.82 6.98
CA LYS A 93 8.82 -11.68 5.70
C LYS A 93 8.80 -10.25 5.14
N MET A 94 7.69 -9.53 5.29
CA MET A 94 7.41 -8.32 4.51
C MET A 94 7.18 -7.06 5.34
N LEU A 95 6.62 -7.14 6.55
CA LEU A 95 6.18 -5.96 7.28
C LEU A 95 7.11 -5.58 8.44
N ARG A 96 7.58 -6.58 9.20
CA ARG A 96 8.40 -6.35 10.38
C ARG A 96 9.65 -5.53 10.02
N SER A 97 9.78 -4.35 10.63
CA SER A 97 10.87 -3.38 10.42
C SER A 97 10.97 -2.80 8.99
N ARG A 98 10.03 -3.08 8.10
CA ARG A 98 10.01 -2.59 6.70
C ARG A 98 8.95 -1.52 6.45
N VAL A 99 7.99 -1.38 7.36
CA VAL A 99 6.96 -0.33 7.32
C VAL A 99 6.93 0.43 8.64
N ALA A 100 6.71 1.74 8.59
CA ALA A 100 6.74 2.60 9.78
C ALA A 100 5.59 2.31 10.76
N ASN A 101 4.44 1.88 10.24
CA ASN A 101 3.25 1.51 11.01
C ASN A 101 3.18 0.02 11.34
N ALA A 102 4.31 -0.70 11.36
CA ALA A 102 4.31 -2.16 11.54
C ALA A 102 3.51 -2.59 12.78
N THR A 103 3.57 -1.83 13.87
CA THR A 103 2.85 -2.13 15.12
C THR A 103 1.32 -2.26 14.95
N THR A 104 0.71 -1.64 13.93
CA THR A 104 -0.74 -1.77 13.66
C THR A 104 -1.13 -3.13 13.10
N PHE A 105 -0.16 -3.93 12.66
CA PHE A 105 -0.37 -5.26 12.09
C PHE A 105 0.04 -6.40 13.04
N ILE A 106 0.49 -6.07 14.25
CA ILE A 106 0.74 -7.05 15.31
C ILE A 106 -0.62 -7.51 15.82
N VAL A 107 -1.23 -8.46 15.12
CA VAL A 107 -2.39 -9.20 15.62
C VAL A 107 -1.87 -10.05 16.78
N THR A 108 -2.44 -9.82 17.96
CA THR A 108 -2.19 -10.65 19.16
C THR A 108 -2.96 -11.96 19.04
#